data_AF-A0A6L5K4I7-F1
#
_entry.id   AF-A0A6L5K4I7-F1
#
_cell.length_a   1.000
_cell.length_b   1.000
_cell.length_c   1.000
_cell.angle_alpha   90.00
_cell.angle_beta   90.00
_cell.angle_gamma   90.00
#
_symmetry.space_group_name_H-M   'P 1'
#
loop_
_entity.id
_entity.type
_entity.pdbx_description
1 polymer ?
#
loop_
_entity_poly.entity_id
_entity_poly.type
_entity_poly.pdbx_seq_one_letter_code
_entity_poly.pdbx_strand_id
1 'polypeptide(L)'
;MKTRWLNDRAACTGTTWPTLVEWLASEDMADDLTDEKWQDGEYRLEHIDHVIEVLERWTQSHSKAQLVEKGQMMRFPWAEVASIPDLLASPQLKKRDFWLDVEHQGQKYKLPGTPFGLRSGV
;
A
#
# COMPACT_ATOMS: atom_id res chain seq x y z
N MET A 1 -0.04 12.80 10.66
CA MET A 1 -0.98 11.68 11.00
C MET A 1 -1.74 11.13 9.77
N LYS A 2 -1.45 11.61 8.55
CA LYS A 2 -2.19 11.28 7.32
C LYS A 2 -1.44 10.42 6.29
N THR A 3 -0.24 9.88 6.59
CA THR A 3 0.53 9.04 5.63
C THR A 3 0.64 7.57 5.97
N ARG A 4 -0.04 7.10 7.02
CA ARG A 4 0.01 5.68 7.39
C ARG A 4 -0.86 4.78 6.49
N TRP A 5 -1.13 5.19 5.25
CA TRP A 5 -2.10 4.55 4.33
C TRP A 5 -1.48 3.64 3.29
N LEU A 6 -0.18 3.77 3.06
CA LEU A 6 0.58 3.06 2.06
C LEU A 6 1.87 2.55 2.72
N ASN A 7 2.41 1.43 2.25
CA ASN A 7 3.71 0.96 2.71
C ASN A 7 4.81 1.83 2.08
N ASP A 8 4.84 3.13 2.39
CA ASP A 8 5.65 4.15 1.72
C ASP A 8 7.15 3.82 1.80
N ARG A 9 7.59 3.23 2.91
CA ARG A 9 8.96 2.73 3.05
C ARG A 9 9.34 1.73 1.98
N ALA A 10 8.45 0.80 1.60
CA ALA A 10 8.77 -0.18 0.56
C ALA A 10 8.86 0.45 -0.83
N ALA A 11 8.12 1.54 -1.09
CA ALA A 11 8.23 2.29 -2.34
C ALA A 11 9.52 3.13 -2.41
N CYS A 12 9.99 3.62 -1.26
CA CYS A 12 11.19 4.47 -1.16
C CYS A 12 12.50 3.68 -1.21
N THR A 13 12.50 2.37 -0.99
CA THR A 13 13.73 1.54 -0.95
C THR A 13 13.84 0.55 -2.11
N GLY A 14 12.86 0.55 -3.03
CA GLY A 14 12.80 -0.37 -4.16
C GLY A 14 13.31 0.24 -5.48
N THR A 15 13.24 -0.56 -6.55
CA THR A 15 13.56 -0.12 -7.92
C THR A 15 12.59 0.91 -8.49
N THR A 16 11.49 1.19 -7.79
CA THR A 16 10.41 2.09 -8.22
C THR A 16 10.68 3.57 -7.92
N TRP A 17 11.81 3.89 -7.26
CA TRP A 17 12.13 5.26 -6.87
C TRP A 17 12.15 6.29 -8.00
N PRO A 18 12.83 6.04 -9.15
CA PRO A 18 12.84 7.02 -10.24
C PRO A 18 11.43 7.34 -10.73
N THR A 19 10.56 6.33 -10.83
CA THR A 19 9.15 6.49 -11.22
C THR A 19 8.36 7.31 -10.19
N LEU A 20 8.64 7.16 -8.90
CA LEU A 20 7.99 7.95 -7.86
C LEU A 20 8.38 9.43 -7.98
N VAL A 21 9.68 9.70 -8.10
CA VAL A 21 10.18 11.08 -8.23
C VAL A 21 9.69 11.73 -9.52
N GLU A 22 9.67 11.00 -10.63
CA GLU A 22 9.11 11.48 -11.90
C GLU A 22 7.63 11.82 -11.78
N TRP A 23 6.85 10.99 -11.08
CA TRP A 23 5.43 11.26 -10.85
C TRP A 23 5.23 12.51 -9.97
N LEU A 24 5.97 12.63 -8.87
CA LEU A 24 5.94 13.85 -8.03
C LEU A 24 6.34 15.10 -8.83
N ALA A 25 7.37 15.01 -9.67
CA ALA A 25 7.88 16.11 -10.48
C ALA A 25 6.87 16.51 -11.57
N SER A 26 6.16 15.55 -12.16
CA SER A 26 5.10 15.82 -13.14
C SER A 26 3.94 16.66 -12.58
N GLU A 27 3.84 16.72 -11.25
CA GLU A 27 2.84 17.48 -10.52
C GLU A 27 3.43 18.67 -9.74
N ASP A 28 4.71 19.00 -9.98
CA ASP A 28 5.46 20.08 -9.32
C ASP A 28 5.54 19.93 -7.79
N MET A 29 5.59 18.68 -7.31
CA MET A 29 5.53 18.33 -5.88
C MET A 29 6.73 17.48 -5.44
N ALA A 30 7.77 17.36 -6.26
CA ALA A 30 8.97 16.59 -5.93
C ALA A 30 9.89 17.26 -4.92
N ASP A 31 9.76 18.57 -4.71
CA ASP A 31 10.68 19.34 -3.85
C ASP A 31 12.15 19.09 -4.26
N ASP A 32 13.06 18.85 -3.31
CA ASP A 32 14.46 18.50 -3.60
C ASP A 32 14.68 17.02 -3.96
N LEU A 33 13.63 16.18 -4.04
CA LEU A 33 13.78 14.73 -4.27
C LEU A 33 14.35 14.38 -5.66
N THR A 34 14.43 15.35 -6.57
CA THR A 34 15.11 15.21 -7.87
C THR A 34 16.64 15.30 -7.78
N ASP A 35 17.19 15.76 -6.65
CA ASP A 35 18.63 15.92 -6.47
C ASP A 35 19.36 14.56 -6.47
N GLU A 36 20.61 14.57 -6.95
CA GLU A 36 21.44 13.36 -7.11
C GLU A 36 21.62 12.57 -5.81
N LYS A 37 21.69 13.25 -4.65
CA LYS A 37 21.82 12.64 -3.31
C LYS A 37 20.71 11.62 -3.02
N TRP A 38 19.50 11.83 -3.56
CA TRP A 38 18.36 10.96 -3.33
C TRP A 38 18.35 9.70 -4.21
N GLN A 39 19.28 9.56 -5.15
CA GLN A 39 19.44 8.29 -5.89
C GLN A 39 20.03 7.20 -4.99
N ASP A 40 20.83 7.58 -4.00
CA ASP A 40 21.38 6.66 -3.02
C ASP A 40 20.27 6.11 -2.09
N GLY A 41 20.21 4.78 -1.99
CA GLY A 41 19.26 4.09 -1.12
C GLY A 41 19.59 4.24 0.37
N GLU A 42 20.88 4.28 0.73
CA GLU A 42 21.30 4.46 2.13
C GLU A 42 21.00 5.87 2.60
N TYR A 43 21.33 6.88 1.79
CA TYR A 43 20.99 8.26 2.06
C TYR A 43 19.48 8.45 2.27
N ARG A 44 18.64 7.88 1.39
CA ARG A 44 17.18 7.88 1.53
C ARG A 44 16.69 7.23 2.82
N LEU A 45 17.31 6.13 3.24
CA LEU A 45 16.93 5.44 4.47
C LEU A 45 17.26 6.27 5.71
N GLU A 46 18.44 6.90 5.73
CA GLU A 46 18.86 7.80 6.80
C GLU A 46 17.99 9.06 6.88
N HIS A 47 17.48 9.53 5.74
CA HIS A 47 16.72 10.78 5.61
C HIS A 47 15.24 10.51 5.28
N ILE A 48 14.73 9.34 5.63
CA ILE A 48 13.39 8.88 5.20
C ILE A 48 12.26 9.78 5.71
N ASP A 49 12.45 10.47 6.84
CA ASP A 49 11.46 11.39 7.39
C ASP A 49 11.17 12.55 6.43
N HIS A 50 12.20 13.08 5.76
CA HIS A 50 12.01 14.13 4.75
C HIS A 50 11.26 13.63 3.51
N VAL A 51 11.59 12.42 3.04
CA VAL A 51 10.87 11.78 1.93
C VAL A 51 9.39 11.60 2.30
N ILE A 52 9.11 11.12 3.53
CA ILE A 52 7.75 10.99 4.04
C ILE A 52 7.06 12.35 4.10
N GLU A 53 7.74 13.42 4.54
CA GLU A 53 7.17 14.77 4.57
C GLU A 53 6.76 15.29 3.19
N VAL A 54 7.58 15.08 2.15
CA VAL A 54 7.23 15.42 0.76
C VAL A 54 6.01 14.61 0.31
N LEU A 55 5.99 13.30 0.57
CA LEU A 55 4.85 12.44 0.27
C LEU A 55 3.60 12.83 1.06
N GLU A 56 3.71 13.25 2.33
CA GLU A 56 2.58 13.73 3.14
C GLU A 56 1.93 14.95 2.50
N ARG A 57 2.72 15.87 1.93
CA ARG A 57 2.21 17.06 1.25
C ARG A 57 1.53 16.67 -0.07
N TRP A 58 2.20 15.85 -0.88
CA TRP A 58 1.70 15.42 -2.17
C TRP A 58 0.42 14.57 -2.08
N THR A 59 0.34 13.65 -1.12
CA THR A 59 -0.84 12.79 -0.96
C THR A 59 -2.10 13.55 -0.52
N GLN A 60 -1.98 14.78 0.01
CA GLN A 60 -3.14 15.59 0.39
C GLN A 60 -3.96 16.09 -0.81
N SER A 61 -3.37 16.18 -2.00
CA SER A 61 -4.08 16.56 -3.23
C SER A 61 -4.74 15.38 -3.94
N HIS A 62 -4.62 14.16 -3.40
CA HIS A 62 -5.10 12.93 -4.03
C HIS A 62 -6.11 12.18 -3.18
N SER A 63 -7.02 11.45 -3.85
CA SER A 63 -7.78 10.42 -3.15
C SER A 63 -6.96 9.13 -3.03
N LYS A 64 -7.17 8.41 -1.93
CA LYS A 64 -6.55 7.11 -1.65
C LYS A 64 -6.78 6.09 -2.78
N ALA A 65 -8.00 6.02 -3.30
CA ALA A 65 -8.37 5.10 -4.38
C ALA A 65 -7.57 5.38 -5.66
N GLN A 66 -7.44 6.65 -6.05
CA GLN A 66 -6.65 7.05 -7.23
C GLN A 66 -5.17 6.69 -7.07
N LEU A 67 -4.58 6.93 -5.89
CA LEU A 67 -3.18 6.59 -5.62
C LEU A 67 -2.94 5.08 -5.70
N VAL A 68 -3.83 4.28 -5.14
CA VAL A 68 -3.70 2.82 -5.18
C VAL A 68 -3.87 2.30 -6.60
N GLU A 69 -4.87 2.77 -7.34
CA GLU A 69 -5.09 2.37 -8.73
C GLU A 69 -3.89 2.71 -9.63
N LYS A 70 -3.47 3.98 -9.65
CA LYS A 70 -2.29 4.42 -10.43
C LYS A 70 -1.02 3.72 -9.96
N GLY A 71 -0.82 3.62 -8.65
CA GLY A 71 0.33 2.95 -8.05
C GLY A 71 0.45 1.49 -8.50
N GLN A 72 -0.65 0.73 -8.48
CA GLN A 72 -0.68 -0.65 -8.94
C GLN A 72 -0.38 -0.79 -10.45
N MET A 73 -0.86 0.14 -11.27
CA MET A 73 -0.52 0.18 -12.71
C MET A 73 0.99 0.38 -12.92
N MET A 74 1.63 1.19 -12.08
CA MET A 74 3.07 1.43 -12.06
C MET A 74 3.87 0.42 -11.22
N ARG A 75 3.23 -0.67 -10.77
CA ARG A 75 3.84 -1.75 -9.96
C ARG A 75 4.29 -1.34 -8.55
N PHE A 76 3.84 -0.20 -8.03
CA PHE A 76 4.04 0.12 -6.62
C PHE A 76 3.32 -0.89 -5.73
N PRO A 77 3.95 -1.34 -4.62
CA PRO A 77 3.34 -2.23 -3.63
C PRO A 77 2.38 -1.46 -2.71
N TRP A 78 1.51 -0.65 -3.30
CA TRP A 78 0.60 0.25 -2.63
C TRP A 78 -0.79 -0.36 -2.56
N ALA A 79 -1.36 -0.36 -1.36
CA ALA A 79 -2.66 -0.91 -1.07
C ALA A 79 -3.35 -0.07 -0.03
N GLU A 80 -4.67 -0.06 -0.10
CA GLU A 80 -5.49 0.64 0.87
C GLU A 80 -5.41 -0.02 2.25
N VAL A 81 -5.12 0.76 3.31
CA VAL A 81 -5.40 0.30 4.68
C VAL A 81 -6.90 0.23 4.86
N ALA A 82 -7.43 -1.00 4.91
CA ALA A 82 -8.85 -1.30 5.02
C ALA A 82 -9.31 -1.27 6.48
N SER A 83 -10.51 -0.76 6.74
CA SER A 83 -11.19 -1.01 8.02
C SER A 83 -11.65 -2.47 8.12
N ILE A 84 -12.06 -2.93 9.31
CA ILE A 84 -12.60 -4.30 9.45
C ILE A 84 -13.82 -4.54 8.51
N PRO A 85 -14.83 -3.65 8.45
CA PRO A 85 -15.91 -3.79 7.48
C PRO A 85 -15.43 -3.86 6.03
N ASP A 86 -14.47 -3.03 5.62
CA ASP A 86 -13.92 -3.05 4.26
C ASP A 86 -13.20 -4.37 3.95
N LEU A 87 -12.48 -4.91 4.93
CA LEU A 87 -11.79 -6.19 4.81
C LEU A 87 -12.78 -7.35 4.63
N LEU A 88 -13.88 -7.36 5.38
CA LEU A 88 -14.96 -8.33 5.21
C LEU A 88 -15.63 -8.19 3.83
N ALA A 89 -15.69 -6.97 3.30
CA ALA A 89 -16.26 -6.68 1.98
C ALA A 89 -15.30 -6.95 0.81
N SER A 90 -13.99 -7.13 1.06
CA SER A 90 -12.94 -7.25 0.06
C SER A 90 -13.25 -8.27 -1.05
N PRO A 91 -13.29 -7.84 -2.33
CA PRO A 91 -13.49 -8.75 -3.46
C PRO A 91 -12.40 -9.84 -3.56
N GLN A 92 -11.16 -9.50 -3.21
CA GLN A 92 -10.03 -10.44 -3.28
C GLN A 92 -10.16 -11.55 -2.23
N LEU A 93 -10.58 -11.23 -1.01
CA LEU A 93 -10.76 -12.22 0.06
C LEU A 93 -12.00 -13.08 -0.18
N LYS A 94 -13.09 -12.50 -0.69
CA LYS A 94 -14.29 -13.24 -1.10
C LYS A 94 -13.99 -14.25 -2.20
N LYS A 95 -13.25 -13.85 -3.25
CA LYS A 95 -12.89 -14.73 -4.37
C LYS A 95 -12.02 -15.93 -3.95
N ARG A 96 -11.36 -15.84 -2.79
CA ARG A 96 -10.46 -16.88 -2.26
C ARG A 96 -11.11 -17.73 -1.17
N ASP A 97 -12.41 -17.58 -0.94
CA ASP A 97 -13.14 -18.23 0.15
C ASP A 97 -12.44 -18.07 1.50
N PHE A 98 -11.85 -16.89 1.72
CA PHE A 98 -10.98 -16.63 2.87
C PHE A 98 -11.73 -16.67 4.22
N TRP A 99 -13.01 -16.34 4.22
CA TRP A 99 -13.82 -16.22 5.42
C TRP A 99 -14.65 -17.49 5.64
N LEU A 100 -14.52 -18.09 6.83
CA LEU A 100 -15.34 -19.21 7.27
C LEU A 100 -16.45 -18.73 8.20
N ASP A 101 -17.67 -19.20 7.97
CA ASP A 101 -18.78 -19.02 8.90
C ASP A 101 -18.79 -20.20 9.89
N VAL A 102 -18.67 -19.89 11.17
CA VAL A 102 -18.60 -20.85 12.27
C VAL A 102 -19.74 -20.58 13.24
N GLU A 103 -20.44 -21.63 13.65
CA GLU A 103 -21.47 -21.57 14.69
C GLU A 103 -20.91 -22.10 16.02
N HIS A 104 -21.09 -21.33 17.09
CA HIS A 104 -20.70 -21.73 18.43
C HIS A 104 -21.75 -21.24 19.43
N GLN A 105 -22.30 -22.17 20.22
CA GLN A 105 -23.36 -21.90 21.21
C GLN A 105 -24.57 -21.14 20.60
N GLY A 106 -24.97 -21.48 19.37
CA GLY A 106 -26.10 -20.86 18.67
C GLY A 106 -25.82 -19.48 18.07
N GLN A 107 -24.60 -18.96 18.21
CA GLN A 107 -24.18 -17.70 17.60
C GLN A 107 -23.27 -17.96 16.39
N LYS A 108 -23.46 -17.17 15.32
CA LYS A 108 -22.63 -17.22 14.11
C LYS A 108 -21.50 -16.20 14.18
N TYR A 109 -20.32 -16.64 13.77
CA TYR A 109 -19.09 -15.86 13.71
C TYR A 109 -18.45 -16.02 12.33
N LYS A 110 -17.77 -14.97 11.87
CA LYS A 110 -16.96 -15.01 10.67
C LYS A 110 -15.49 -14.96 11.07
N LEU A 111 -14.72 -15.97 10.69
CA LEU A 111 -13.32 -16.13 11.05
C LEU A 111 -12.45 -16.28 9.80
N PRO A 112 -11.17 -15.85 9.84
CA PRO A 112 -10.22 -16.22 8.80
C PRO A 112 -10.10 -17.75 8.68
N GLY A 113 -10.05 -18.25 7.45
CA GLY A 113 -9.72 -19.63 7.15
C GLY A 113 -8.24 -19.94 7.36
N THR A 114 -7.81 -21.14 6.94
CA THR A 114 -6.41 -21.52 7.02
C THR A 114 -5.54 -20.61 6.15
N PRO A 115 -4.34 -20.19 6.60
CA PRO A 115 -3.49 -19.27 5.85
C PRO A 115 -2.87 -19.93 4.60
N PHE A 116 -2.96 -21.26 4.48
CA PHE A 116 -2.55 -22.05 3.34
C PHE A 116 -3.74 -22.85 2.80
N GLY A 117 -3.75 -23.09 1.49
CA GLY A 117 -4.69 -24.00 0.84
C GLY A 117 -3.98 -25.29 0.47
N LEU A 118 -4.61 -26.44 0.75
CA LEU A 118 -4.19 -27.72 0.20
C LEU A 118 -5.00 -27.96 -1.08
N ARG A 119 -4.33 -28.08 -2.22
CA ARG A 119 -4.99 -28.61 -3.42
C ARG A 119 -5.08 -30.13 -3.25
N SER A 120 -6.29 -30.67 -3.20
CA SER A 120 -6.51 -32.10 -3.43
C SER A 120 -6.04 -32.40 -4.84
N GLY A 121 -4.94 -33.13 -4.98
CA GLY A 121 -4.47 -33.59 -6.28
C GLY A 121 -5.52 -34.52 -6.90
N VAL A 122 -6.01 -34.13 -8.07
CA VAL A 122 -6.59 -35.04 -9.07
C VAL A 122 -5.74 -34.88 -10.32
#